data_AF-A0A932HD13-F1
#
_entry.id   AF-A0A932HD13-F1
#
_cell.length_a   1.000
_cell.length_b   1.000
_cell.length_c   1.000
_cell.angle_alpha   90.00
_cell.angle_beta   90.00
_cell.angle_gamma   90.00
#
_symmetry.space_group_name_H-M   'P 1'
#
loop_
_entity.id
_entity.type
_entity.pdbx_description
1 polymer ?
#
loop_
_entity_poly.entity_id
_entity_poly.type
_entity_poly.pdbx_seq_one_letter_code
_entity_poly.pdbx_strand_id
1 'polypeptide(L)'
;LLVPLAVAVEQVARAWKWRQILFPMRQVGISPLFGAIMAGYLAGLLIPFGFSALARAWLVARREALTTAGVLATVAIDRFTDGVVFALLVPVALLLVVFPDPGGEIRATLTWSAAGSLVLFAALLLALAAYKRAALRPGGQLMRLLDRFPERAARALRGIAESFAEGIVWPREFWRGLGIVSAAVAIKLIAATHLLWAGLALGVALRPGHYLFLIVFLGFVVILGHFARIPGSFIIGAVFALGLFGVAEEPALAMALIVQAASLLTVAALGALALWRQGVALADLRAAGAQRATSG
;
A
#
# COMPACT_ATOMS: atom_id res chain seq x y z
N LEU A 1 0.42 15.97 19.69
CA LEU A 1 -0.43 14.83 19.26
C LEU A 1 -0.81 14.95 17.76
N LEU A 2 0.15 15.15 16.86
CA LEU A 2 -0.12 15.29 15.42
C LEU A 2 0.07 13.99 14.63
N VAL A 3 0.60 12.93 15.27
CA VAL A 3 0.86 11.63 14.64
C VAL A 3 -0.42 10.99 14.07
N PRO A 4 -1.55 10.87 14.80
CA PRO A 4 -2.77 10.26 14.24
C PRO A 4 -3.32 11.03 13.03
N LEU A 5 -3.22 12.37 13.07
CA LEU A 5 -3.63 13.22 11.95
C LEU A 5 -2.72 13.01 10.73
N ALA A 6 -1.40 12.98 10.93
CA ALA A 6 -0.45 12.71 9.85
C ALA A 6 -0.71 11.34 9.21
N VAL A 7 -0.96 10.31 10.02
CA VAL A 7 -1.36 8.98 9.54
C VAL A 7 -2.64 9.08 8.71
N ALA A 8 -3.70 9.73 9.22
CA ALA A 8 -4.96 9.85 8.49
C ALA A 8 -4.78 10.59 7.14
N VAL A 9 -4.01 11.68 7.12
CA VAL A 9 -3.69 12.44 5.91
C VAL A 9 -2.90 11.60 4.90
N GLU A 10 -1.93 10.81 5.35
CA GLU A 10 -1.20 9.85 4.51
C GLU A 10 -2.17 8.91 3.80
N GLN A 11 -3.17 8.40 4.52
CA GLN A 11 -4.13 7.45 3.97
C GLN A 11 -5.16 8.11 3.04
N VAL A 12 -5.50 9.39 3.26
CA VAL A 12 -6.29 10.18 2.30
C VAL A 12 -5.51 10.40 1.01
N ALA A 13 -4.22 10.74 1.09
CA ALA A 13 -3.35 10.86 -0.09
C ALA A 13 -3.27 9.54 -0.86
N ARG A 14 -3.22 8.40 -0.15
CA ARG A 14 -3.28 7.06 -0.75
C ARG A 14 -4.59 6.79 -1.47
N ALA A 15 -5.73 7.19 -0.89
CA ALA A 15 -7.03 7.08 -1.53
C ALA A 15 -7.13 7.94 -2.80
N TRP A 16 -6.60 9.17 -2.76
CA TRP A 16 -6.54 10.05 -3.92
C TRP A 16 -5.63 9.47 -5.02
N LYS A 17 -4.48 8.92 -4.65
CA LYS A 17 -3.56 8.25 -5.60
C LYS A 17 -4.25 7.08 -6.28
N TRP A 18 -4.92 6.22 -5.51
CA TRP A 18 -5.61 5.05 -6.03
C TRP A 18 -6.78 5.42 -6.94
N ARG A 19 -7.48 6.54 -6.66
CA ARG A 19 -8.48 7.11 -7.58
C ARG A 19 -7.91 7.41 -8.97
N GLN A 20 -6.67 7.90 -9.07
CA GLN A 20 -6.05 8.18 -10.37
C GLN A 20 -5.75 6.89 -11.15
N ILE A 21 -5.36 5.82 -10.44
CA ILE A 21 -5.12 4.50 -11.05
C ILE A 21 -6.44 3.88 -11.53
N LEU A 22 -7.51 3.98 -10.74
CA LEU A 22 -8.82 3.45 -11.09
C LEU A 22 -9.54 4.23 -12.18
N PHE A 23 -9.12 5.47 -12.46
CA PHE A 23 -9.82 6.38 -13.37
C PHE A 23 -10.18 5.77 -14.74
N PRO A 24 -9.30 4.99 -15.42
CA PRO A 24 -9.63 4.37 -16.70
C PRO A 24 -10.71 3.29 -16.63
N MET A 25 -10.93 2.69 -15.45
CA MET A 25 -11.94 1.65 -15.23
C MET A 25 -13.24 2.25 -14.71
N ARG A 26 -13.14 3.10 -13.67
CA ARG A 26 -14.28 3.74 -13.02
C ARG A 26 -13.86 4.95 -12.22
N GLN A 27 -14.63 6.03 -12.35
CA GLN A 27 -14.44 7.23 -11.54
C GLN A 27 -15.02 7.05 -10.14
N VAL A 28 -14.19 6.63 -9.20
CA VAL A 28 -14.59 6.44 -7.79
C VAL A 28 -14.22 7.65 -6.95
N GLY A 29 -15.07 8.04 -6.00
CA GLY A 29 -14.80 9.12 -5.05
C GLY A 29 -13.68 8.78 -4.06
N ILE A 30 -13.04 9.78 -3.47
CA ILE A 30 -11.94 9.58 -2.49
C ILE A 30 -12.44 8.92 -1.20
N SER A 31 -13.59 9.37 -0.70
CA SER A 31 -14.18 8.87 0.56
C SER A 31 -14.44 7.34 0.56
N PRO A 32 -15.10 6.74 -0.46
CA PRO A 32 -15.28 5.29 -0.50
C PRO A 32 -13.96 4.53 -0.64
N LEU A 33 -12.99 5.06 -1.40
CA LEU A 33 -11.66 4.43 -1.52
C LEU A 33 -10.90 4.49 -0.19
N PHE A 34 -10.94 5.63 0.50
CA PHE A 34 -10.36 5.79 1.83
C PHE A 34 -10.97 4.79 2.81
N GLY A 35 -12.30 4.69 2.86
CA GLY A 35 -12.99 3.72 3.70
C GLY A 35 -12.60 2.28 3.37
N ALA A 36 -12.50 1.92 2.09
CA ALA A 36 -12.05 0.59 1.68
C ALA A 36 -10.59 0.31 2.05
N ILE A 37 -9.69 1.29 1.97
CA ILE A 37 -8.29 1.14 2.41
C ILE A 37 -8.23 0.93 3.92
N MET A 38 -8.94 1.74 4.72
CA MET A 38 -8.94 1.61 6.19
C MET A 38 -9.58 0.28 6.64
N ALA A 39 -10.72 -0.08 6.05
CA ALA A 39 -11.35 -1.37 6.28
C ALA A 39 -10.44 -2.54 5.90
N GLY A 40 -9.74 -2.44 4.77
CA GLY A 40 -8.76 -3.43 4.34
C GLY A 40 -7.59 -3.56 5.31
N TYR A 41 -7.04 -2.46 5.79
CA TYR A 41 -5.97 -2.50 6.79
C TYR A 41 -6.43 -3.09 8.12
N LEU A 42 -7.62 -2.74 8.60
CA LEU A 42 -8.22 -3.37 9.77
C LEU A 42 -8.40 -4.88 9.57
N ALA A 43 -8.90 -5.32 8.41
CA ALA A 43 -9.01 -6.74 8.09
C ALA A 43 -7.64 -7.43 8.05
N GLY A 44 -6.59 -6.74 7.60
CA GLY A 44 -5.21 -7.23 7.62
C GLY A 44 -4.58 -7.33 9.00
N LEU A 45 -5.10 -6.60 10.00
CA LEU A 45 -4.70 -6.78 11.40
C LEU A 45 -5.28 -8.08 11.99
N LEU A 46 -6.47 -8.49 11.52
CA LEU A 46 -7.16 -9.69 11.98
C LEU A 46 -6.74 -10.94 11.22
N ILE A 47 -6.51 -10.80 9.91
CA ILE A 47 -6.20 -11.89 8.99
C ILE A 47 -4.84 -11.61 8.32
N PRO A 48 -3.80 -12.37 8.69
CA PRO A 48 -2.47 -12.26 8.08
C PRO A 48 -2.47 -12.62 6.58
N PHE A 49 -1.31 -12.54 5.92
CA PHE A 49 -1.08 -12.94 4.51
C PHE A 49 -1.67 -12.01 3.44
N GLY A 50 -1.69 -10.70 3.67
CA GLY A 50 -2.02 -9.73 2.63
C GLY A 50 -3.52 -9.66 2.30
N PHE A 51 -4.37 -10.18 3.19
CA PHE A 51 -5.84 -10.09 3.06
C PHE A 51 -6.33 -8.65 2.91
N SER A 52 -5.56 -7.66 3.39
CA SER A 52 -5.89 -6.24 3.24
C SER A 52 -6.09 -5.80 1.79
N ALA A 53 -5.29 -6.32 0.86
CA ALA A 53 -5.41 -6.03 -0.57
C ALA A 53 -6.69 -6.63 -1.16
N LEU A 54 -7.02 -7.86 -0.77
CA LEU A 54 -8.22 -8.54 -1.21
C LEU A 54 -9.49 -7.88 -0.65
N ALA A 55 -9.50 -7.58 0.66
CA ALA A 55 -10.63 -6.93 1.33
C ALA A 55 -10.96 -5.58 0.68
N ARG A 56 -9.96 -4.69 0.51
CA ARG A 56 -10.21 -3.38 -0.12
C ARG A 56 -10.66 -3.51 -1.58
N ALA A 57 -10.10 -4.47 -2.32
CA ALA A 57 -10.48 -4.71 -3.71
C ALA A 57 -11.93 -5.22 -3.80
N TRP A 58 -12.32 -6.15 -2.94
CA TRP A 58 -13.68 -6.68 -2.87
C TRP A 58 -14.71 -5.60 -2.49
N LEU A 59 -14.40 -4.75 -1.50
CA LEU A 59 -15.29 -3.66 -1.08
C LEU A 59 -15.55 -2.66 -2.22
N VAL A 60 -14.51 -2.25 -2.94
CA VAL A 60 -14.65 -1.33 -4.08
C VAL A 60 -15.34 -2.02 -5.26
N ALA A 61 -14.95 -3.26 -5.57
CA ALA A 61 -15.54 -4.03 -6.66
C ALA A 61 -17.04 -4.20 -6.48
N ARG A 62 -17.48 -4.58 -5.29
CA ARG A 62 -18.90 -4.73 -4.97
C ARG A 62 -19.66 -3.41 -5.03
N ARG A 63 -19.07 -2.32 -4.52
CA ARG A 63 -19.72 -1.00 -4.49
C ARG A 63 -19.90 -0.41 -5.89
N GLU A 64 -18.90 -0.58 -6.74
CA GLU A 64 -18.85 0.08 -8.06
C GLU A 64 -19.20 -0.86 -9.23
N ALA A 65 -19.73 -2.06 -8.92
CA ALA A 65 -20.08 -3.10 -9.88
C ALA A 65 -18.90 -3.51 -10.81
N LEU A 66 -17.70 -3.57 -10.24
CA LEU A 66 -16.49 -4.07 -10.91
C LEU A 66 -16.18 -5.50 -10.45
N THR A 67 -15.27 -6.17 -11.14
CA THR A 67 -14.77 -7.47 -10.72
C THR A 67 -13.67 -7.32 -9.66
N THR A 68 -13.69 -8.17 -8.63
CA THR A 68 -12.67 -8.15 -7.57
C THR A 68 -11.26 -8.34 -8.14
N ALA A 69 -11.11 -9.22 -9.14
CA ALA A 69 -9.81 -9.49 -9.78
C ALA A 69 -9.26 -8.26 -10.51
N GLY A 70 -10.10 -7.52 -11.23
CA GLY A 70 -9.69 -6.28 -11.91
C GLY A 70 -9.30 -5.18 -10.93
N VAL A 71 -10.09 -4.97 -9.88
CA VAL A 71 -9.73 -3.99 -8.84
C VAL A 71 -8.45 -4.41 -8.10
N LEU A 72 -8.25 -5.71 -7.85
CA LEU A 72 -7.03 -6.23 -7.23
C LEU A 72 -5.78 -5.98 -8.10
N ALA A 73 -5.90 -6.04 -9.42
CA ALA A 73 -4.81 -5.65 -10.32
C ALA A 73 -4.44 -4.17 -10.16
N THR A 74 -5.42 -3.26 -10.00
CA THR A 74 -5.11 -1.84 -9.71
C THR A 74 -4.41 -1.65 -8.37
N VAL A 75 -4.71 -2.51 -7.39
CA VAL A 75 -4.00 -2.56 -6.10
C VAL A 75 -2.55 -3.02 -6.28
N ALA A 76 -2.29 -3.97 -7.18
CA ALA A 76 -0.93 -4.37 -7.52
C ALA A 76 -0.16 -3.22 -8.18
N ILE A 77 -0.77 -2.46 -9.09
CA ILE A 77 -0.17 -1.26 -9.70
C ILE A 77 0.10 -0.18 -8.62
N ASP A 78 -0.83 0.05 -7.70
CA ASP A 78 -0.64 0.96 -6.56
C ASP A 78 0.61 0.61 -5.72
N ARG A 79 0.80 -0.69 -5.43
CA ARG A 79 1.97 -1.21 -4.69
C ARG A 79 3.25 -1.13 -5.50
N PHE A 80 3.19 -1.46 -6.80
CA PHE A 80 4.31 -1.34 -7.71
C PHE A 80 4.86 0.09 -7.74
N THR A 81 3.98 1.09 -7.95
CA THR A 81 4.41 2.49 -7.95
C THR A 81 4.96 2.93 -6.60
N ASP A 82 4.38 2.45 -5.49
CA ASP A 82 4.90 2.74 -4.15
C ASP A 82 6.32 2.21 -3.95
N GLY A 83 6.57 0.98 -4.40
CA GLY A 83 7.87 0.32 -4.29
C GLY A 83 8.95 0.94 -5.17
N VAL A 84 8.62 1.32 -6.41
CA VAL A 84 9.55 2.04 -7.29
C VAL A 84 9.94 3.38 -6.69
N VAL A 85 8.97 4.18 -6.23
CA VAL A 85 9.25 5.47 -5.59
C VAL A 85 10.08 5.28 -4.32
N PHE A 86 9.78 4.26 -3.52
CA PHE A 86 10.55 3.95 -2.32
C PHE A 86 12.01 3.61 -2.66
N ALA A 87 12.25 2.75 -3.66
CA ALA A 87 13.59 2.40 -4.10
C ALA A 87 14.38 3.60 -4.63
N LEU A 88 13.72 4.54 -5.32
CA LEU A 88 14.34 5.77 -5.81
C LEU A 88 14.63 6.80 -4.71
N LEU A 89 13.91 6.75 -3.58
CA LEU A 89 14.20 7.63 -2.43
C LEU A 89 15.46 7.21 -1.67
N VAL A 90 15.89 5.95 -1.78
CA VAL A 90 17.09 5.44 -1.10
C VAL A 90 18.36 6.24 -1.43
N PRO A 91 18.78 6.41 -2.69
CA PRO A 91 19.97 7.20 -3.00
C PRO A 91 19.83 8.65 -2.52
N VAL A 92 18.65 9.25 -2.61
CA VAL A 92 18.41 10.61 -2.11
C VAL A 92 18.63 10.69 -0.59
N ALA A 93 18.13 9.72 0.17
CA ALA A 93 18.33 9.65 1.61
C ALA A 93 19.81 9.48 1.98
N LEU A 94 20.53 8.61 1.26
CA LEU A 94 21.95 8.34 1.51
C LEU A 94 22.86 9.53 1.16
N LEU A 95 22.49 10.34 0.16
CA LEU A 95 23.22 11.56 -0.21
C LEU A 95 23.03 12.68 0.81
N LEU A 96 21.85 12.76 1.43
CA LEU A 96 21.50 13.85 2.36
C LEU A 96 21.96 13.60 3.80
N VAL A 97 22.39 12.38 4.14
CA VAL A 97 22.68 12.00 5.53
C VAL A 97 24.08 11.40 5.68
N VAL A 98 24.81 11.96 6.64
CA VAL A 98 26.03 11.37 7.20
C VAL A 98 25.65 10.69 8.51
N PHE A 99 26.05 9.44 8.66
CA PHE A 99 25.80 8.63 9.85
C PHE A 99 27.02 7.71 10.09
N PRO A 100 27.24 7.26 11.34
CA PRO A 100 28.36 6.39 11.66
C PRO A 100 28.18 5.03 10.97
N ASP A 101 29.01 4.78 9.95
CA ASP A 101 29.06 3.53 9.19
C ASP A 101 30.53 3.20 8.84
N PRO A 102 31.36 2.81 9.84
CA PRO A 102 32.82 2.65 9.65
C PRO A 102 33.20 1.64 8.56
N GLY A 103 32.39 0.60 8.36
CA GLY A 103 32.58 -0.41 7.32
C GLY A 103 31.84 -0.11 6.01
N GLY A 104 31.00 0.93 5.97
CA GLY A 104 30.13 1.19 4.81
C GLY A 104 29.07 0.12 4.56
N GLU A 105 28.87 -0.81 5.50
CA GLU A 105 28.02 -1.99 5.34
C GLU A 105 26.56 -1.58 5.23
N ILE A 106 26.10 -0.65 6.06
CA ILE A 106 24.71 -0.18 6.05
C ILE A 106 24.42 0.51 4.71
N ARG A 107 25.31 1.41 4.28
CA ARG A 107 25.19 2.09 2.98
C ARG A 107 25.18 1.11 1.82
N ALA A 108 26.08 0.12 1.83
CA ALA A 108 26.16 -0.91 0.80
C ALA A 108 24.88 -1.76 0.77
N THR A 109 24.42 -2.26 1.92
CA THR A 109 23.19 -3.07 2.02
C THR A 109 21.97 -2.31 1.53
N LEU A 110 21.80 -1.05 1.92
CA LEU A 110 20.67 -0.22 1.45
C LEU A 110 20.74 0.01 -0.06
N THR A 111 21.94 0.28 -0.59
CA THR A 111 22.16 0.51 -2.03
C THR A 111 21.85 -0.73 -2.85
N TRP A 112 22.38 -1.89 -2.45
CA TRP A 112 22.12 -3.17 -3.12
C TRP A 112 20.65 -3.59 -2.98
N SER A 113 20.02 -3.35 -1.83
CA SER A 113 18.59 -3.62 -1.64
C SER A 113 17.72 -2.74 -2.53
N ALA A 114 18.08 -1.47 -2.71
CA ALA A 114 17.38 -0.57 -3.63
C ALA A 114 17.56 -1.00 -5.10
N ALA A 115 18.79 -1.32 -5.50
CA ALA A 115 19.09 -1.79 -6.85
C ALA A 115 18.36 -3.12 -7.16
N GLY A 116 18.43 -4.09 -6.24
CA GLY A 116 17.71 -5.36 -6.34
C GLY A 116 16.19 -5.16 -6.41
N SER A 117 15.64 -4.23 -5.63
CA SER A 117 14.22 -3.88 -5.69
C SER A 117 13.82 -3.29 -7.04
N LEU A 118 14.64 -2.41 -7.63
CA LEU A 118 14.39 -1.86 -8.96
C LEU A 118 14.40 -2.94 -10.04
N VAL A 119 15.36 -3.86 -10.00
CA VAL A 119 15.41 -5.02 -10.90
C VAL A 119 14.17 -5.89 -10.74
N LEU A 120 13.78 -6.20 -9.50
CA LEU A 120 12.57 -6.97 -9.20
C LEU A 120 11.30 -6.27 -9.74
N PHE A 121 11.17 -4.96 -9.54
CA PHE A 121 10.04 -4.21 -10.07
C PHE A 121 10.04 -4.18 -11.60
N ALA A 122 11.18 -3.96 -12.25
CA ALA A 122 11.27 -4.04 -13.70
C ALA A 122 10.84 -5.43 -14.23
N ALA A 123 11.31 -6.51 -13.60
CA ALA A 123 10.90 -7.87 -13.93
C ALA A 123 9.39 -8.09 -13.70
N LEU A 124 8.84 -7.59 -12.59
CA LEU A 124 7.40 -7.67 -12.31
C LEU A 124 6.56 -6.92 -13.35
N LEU A 125 7.01 -5.73 -13.79
CA LEU A 125 6.33 -4.96 -14.83
C LEU A 125 6.32 -5.71 -16.16
N LEU A 126 7.46 -6.31 -16.55
CA LEU A 126 7.56 -7.15 -17.74
C LEU A 126 6.66 -8.38 -17.62
N ALA A 127 6.62 -9.03 -16.45
CA ALA A 127 5.76 -10.17 -16.18
C ALA A 127 4.27 -9.80 -16.27
N LEU A 128 3.86 -8.65 -15.71
CA LEU A 128 2.48 -8.14 -15.81
C LEU A 128 2.12 -7.81 -17.27
N ALA A 129 3.04 -7.22 -18.03
CA ALA A 129 2.82 -6.93 -19.45
C ALA A 129 2.69 -8.22 -20.28
N ALA A 130 3.54 -9.22 -20.02
CA ALA A 130 3.47 -10.53 -20.64
C ALA A 130 2.16 -11.26 -20.28
N TYR A 131 1.79 -11.24 -18.99
CA TYR A 131 0.53 -11.80 -18.50
C TYR A 131 -0.68 -11.14 -19.17
N LYS A 132 -0.73 -9.80 -19.22
CA LYS A 132 -1.82 -9.06 -19.87
C LYS A 132 -1.97 -9.46 -21.33
N ARG A 133 -0.87 -9.55 -22.07
CA ARG A 133 -0.88 -10.02 -23.47
C ARG A 133 -1.35 -11.47 -23.57
N ALA A 134 -0.93 -12.36 -22.67
CA ALA A 134 -1.31 -13.77 -22.70
C ALA A 134 -2.78 -13.99 -22.33
N ALA A 135 -3.29 -13.24 -21.36
CA ALA A 135 -4.66 -13.35 -20.87
C ALA A 135 -5.69 -12.79 -21.87
N LEU A 136 -5.35 -11.72 -22.58
CA LEU A 136 -6.24 -11.10 -23.56
C LEU A 136 -6.08 -11.67 -24.98
N ARG A 137 -5.25 -12.70 -25.18
CA ARG A 137 -5.05 -13.36 -26.48
C ARG A 137 -5.97 -14.58 -26.61
N PRO A 138 -6.97 -14.55 -27.52
CA PRO A 138 -7.77 -15.73 -27.82
C PRO A 138 -6.88 -16.90 -28.29
N GLY A 139 -7.09 -18.11 -27.74
CA GLY A 139 -6.28 -19.29 -28.09
C GLY A 139 -4.82 -19.30 -27.60
N GLY A 140 -4.42 -18.32 -26.79
CA GLY A 140 -3.07 -18.26 -26.21
C GLY A 140 -2.72 -19.47 -25.33
N GLN A 141 -1.43 -19.67 -25.05
CA GLN A 141 -0.96 -20.78 -24.19
C GLN A 141 -1.61 -20.77 -22.80
N LEU A 142 -1.81 -19.58 -22.21
CA LEU A 142 -2.49 -19.44 -20.92
C LEU A 142 -3.93 -19.94 -21.00
N MET A 143 -4.67 -19.53 -22.04
CA MET A 143 -6.05 -19.97 -22.25
C MET A 143 -6.13 -21.49 -22.48
N ARG A 144 -5.22 -22.04 -23.30
CA ARG A 144 -5.12 -23.51 -23.50
C ARG A 144 -4.81 -24.27 -22.21
N LEU A 145 -4.05 -23.68 -21.28
CA LEU A 145 -3.79 -24.28 -19.98
C LEU A 145 -5.05 -24.29 -19.10
N LEU A 146 -5.82 -23.19 -19.12
CA LEU A 146 -7.09 -23.08 -18.39
C LEU A 146 -8.16 -24.03 -18.95
N ASP A 147 -8.15 -24.28 -20.26
CA ASP A 147 -9.08 -25.18 -20.94
C ASP A 147 -8.85 -26.67 -20.60
N ARG A 148 -7.78 -27.00 -19.87
CA ARG A 148 -7.56 -28.36 -19.31
C ARG A 148 -8.46 -28.67 -18.10
N PHE A 149 -9.07 -27.65 -17.51
CA PHE A 149 -9.98 -27.82 -16.37
C PHE A 149 -11.40 -28.14 -16.85
N PRO A 150 -12.26 -28.72 -15.97
CA PRO A 150 -13.68 -28.90 -16.29
C PRO A 150 -14.34 -27.59 -16.73
N GLU A 151 -15.28 -27.65 -17.68
CA GLU A 151 -15.85 -26.47 -18.35
C GLU A 151 -16.33 -25.35 -17.41
N ARG A 152 -16.87 -25.71 -16.25
CA ARG A 152 -17.32 -24.73 -15.24
C ARG A 152 -16.14 -23.98 -14.61
N ALA A 153 -15.07 -24.71 -14.26
CA ALA A 153 -13.86 -24.14 -13.67
C ALA A 153 -13.05 -23.35 -14.71
N ALA A 154 -12.90 -23.88 -15.94
CA ALA A 154 -12.21 -23.19 -17.03
C ALA A 154 -12.84 -21.82 -17.33
N ARG A 155 -14.18 -21.74 -17.42
CA ARG A 155 -14.91 -20.48 -17.61
C ARG A 155 -14.69 -19.49 -16.46
N ALA A 156 -14.78 -19.95 -15.22
CA ALA A 156 -14.57 -19.09 -14.05
C ALA A 156 -13.12 -18.55 -13.99
N LEU A 157 -12.12 -19.41 -14.21
CA LEU A 157 -10.71 -19.03 -14.20
C LEU A 157 -10.37 -18.07 -15.35
N ARG A 158 -10.95 -18.29 -16.54
CA ARG A 158 -10.80 -17.38 -17.68
C ARG A 158 -11.35 -15.99 -17.35
N GLY A 159 -12.55 -15.91 -16.80
CA GLY A 159 -13.16 -14.63 -16.40
C GLY A 159 -12.32 -13.89 -15.35
N ILE A 160 -11.74 -14.62 -14.38
CA ILE A 160 -10.81 -14.04 -13.40
C ILE A 160 -9.53 -13.53 -14.08
N ALA A 161 -8.94 -14.31 -14.98
CA ALA A 161 -7.71 -13.96 -15.66
C ALA A 161 -7.85 -12.74 -16.57
N GLU A 162 -8.92 -12.72 -17.37
CA GLU A 162 -9.28 -11.58 -18.23
C GLU A 162 -9.56 -10.34 -17.39
N SER A 163 -10.37 -10.46 -16.33
CA SER A 163 -10.66 -9.37 -15.39
C SER A 163 -9.39 -8.79 -14.76
N PHE A 164 -8.46 -9.64 -14.29
CA PHE A 164 -7.20 -9.17 -13.72
C PHE A 164 -6.36 -8.45 -14.78
N ALA A 165 -6.26 -9.01 -16.00
CA ALA A 165 -5.52 -8.41 -17.10
C ALA A 165 -6.09 -7.05 -17.55
N GLU A 166 -7.41 -6.92 -17.57
CA GLU A 166 -8.11 -5.65 -17.80
C GLU A 166 -7.81 -4.63 -16.71
N GLY A 167 -7.66 -5.06 -15.46
CA GLY A 167 -7.31 -4.20 -14.33
C GLY A 167 -5.83 -3.78 -14.26
N ILE A 168 -4.94 -4.35 -15.08
CA ILE A 168 -3.57 -3.86 -15.27
C ILE A 168 -3.64 -2.61 -16.15
N VAL A 169 -3.93 -1.46 -15.52
CA VAL A 169 -4.12 -0.18 -16.20
C VAL A 169 -3.13 0.88 -15.73
N TRP A 170 -2.83 1.79 -16.64
CA TRP A 170 -2.17 3.06 -16.36
C TRP A 170 -2.95 4.17 -17.07
N PRO A 171 -3.23 5.32 -16.42
CA PRO A 171 -3.98 6.39 -17.06
C PRO A 171 -3.26 6.91 -18.30
N ARG A 172 -4.03 7.23 -19.35
CA ARG A 172 -3.48 7.75 -20.61
C ARG A 172 -3.08 9.22 -20.46
N GLU A 173 -3.77 9.95 -19.59
CA GLU A 173 -3.50 11.36 -19.33
C GLU A 173 -2.24 11.51 -18.48
N PHE A 174 -1.25 12.20 -19.05
CA PHE A 174 0.04 12.45 -18.41
C PHE A 174 -0.09 13.02 -16.99
N TRP A 175 -0.99 13.99 -16.78
CA TRP A 175 -1.24 14.61 -15.48
C TRP A 175 -1.69 13.64 -14.39
N ARG A 176 -2.45 12.59 -14.76
CA ARG A 176 -2.86 11.56 -13.80
C ARG A 176 -1.70 10.65 -13.44
N GLY A 177 -0.87 10.29 -14.43
CA GLY A 177 0.39 9.55 -14.20
C GLY A 177 1.34 10.32 -13.29
N LEU A 178 1.55 11.60 -13.56
CA LEU A 178 2.34 12.50 -12.70
C LEU A 178 1.71 12.65 -11.31
N GLY A 179 0.38 12.74 -11.23
CA GLY A 179 -0.37 12.71 -9.98
C GLY A 179 -0.10 11.44 -9.16
N ILE A 180 -0.08 10.27 -9.80
CA ILE A 180 0.20 9.00 -9.10
C ILE A 180 1.62 9.02 -8.49
N VAL A 181 2.62 9.43 -9.26
CA VAL A 181 4.03 9.46 -8.80
C VAL A 181 4.24 10.52 -7.72
N SER A 182 3.71 11.73 -7.92
CA SER A 182 3.81 12.82 -6.94
C SER A 182 3.11 12.49 -5.62
N ALA A 183 1.90 11.91 -5.67
CA ALA A 183 1.24 11.44 -4.46
C ALA A 183 1.99 10.28 -3.80
N ALA A 184 2.58 9.37 -4.59
CA ALA A 184 3.43 8.32 -4.04
C ALA A 184 4.64 8.89 -3.30
N VAL A 185 5.28 9.96 -3.79
CA VAL A 185 6.37 10.66 -3.08
C VAL A 185 5.83 11.36 -1.82
N ALA A 186 4.75 12.13 -1.95
CA ALA A 186 4.14 12.86 -0.85
C ALA A 186 3.75 11.94 0.32
N ILE A 187 3.21 10.75 0.02
CA ILE A 187 2.91 9.72 1.03
C ILE A 187 4.15 9.35 1.86
N LYS A 188 5.33 9.20 1.25
CA LYS A 188 6.56 8.84 1.99
C LYS A 188 7.07 10.02 2.78
N LEU A 189 6.95 11.24 2.25
CA LEU A 189 7.32 12.45 2.98
C LEU A 189 6.42 12.65 4.20
N ILE A 190 5.09 12.46 4.06
CA ILE A 190 4.16 12.49 5.19
C ILE A 190 4.52 11.39 6.20
N ALA A 191 4.79 10.17 5.74
CA ALA A 191 5.20 9.08 6.62
C ALA A 191 6.51 9.38 7.38
N ALA A 192 7.47 10.06 6.75
CA ALA A 192 8.70 10.52 7.42
C ALA A 192 8.42 11.49 8.58
N THR A 193 7.33 12.27 8.49
CA THR A 193 6.93 13.19 9.58
C THR A 193 6.37 12.49 10.81
N HIS A 194 6.01 11.20 10.74
CA HIS A 194 5.45 10.50 11.90
C HIS A 194 6.42 10.49 13.09
N LEU A 195 7.69 10.15 12.83
CA LEU A 195 8.75 10.18 13.85
C LEU A 195 9.14 11.61 14.22
N LEU A 196 8.99 12.59 13.32
CA LEU A 196 9.17 14.00 13.66
C LEU A 196 8.16 14.44 14.73
N TRP A 197 6.86 14.18 14.52
CA TRP A 197 5.83 14.58 15.47
C TRP A 197 5.93 13.85 16.81
N ALA A 198 6.37 12.59 16.81
CA ALA A 198 6.64 11.84 18.03
C ALA A 198 7.88 12.39 18.76
N GLY A 199 8.95 12.70 18.03
CA GLY A 199 10.17 13.28 18.58
C GLY A 199 9.92 14.66 19.20
N LEU A 200 9.22 15.54 18.51
CA LEU A 200 8.87 16.87 19.03
C LEU A 200 8.06 16.80 20.34
N ALA A 201 7.20 15.79 20.50
CA ALA A 201 6.46 15.58 21.73
C ALA A 201 7.35 15.13 22.92
N LEU A 202 8.56 14.63 22.63
CA LEU A 202 9.53 14.13 23.60
C LEU A 202 10.78 15.02 23.68
N GLY A 203 10.78 16.19 23.04
CA GLY A 203 11.95 17.10 23.01
C GLY A 203 13.08 16.65 22.08
N VAL A 204 12.85 15.68 21.19
CA VAL A 204 13.82 15.19 20.20
C VAL A 204 13.53 15.78 18.83
N ALA A 205 14.42 16.65 18.34
CA ALA A 205 14.35 17.21 17.00
C ALA A 205 15.60 16.82 16.20
N LEU A 206 15.40 16.06 15.12
CA LEU A 206 16.47 15.70 14.19
C LEU A 206 16.48 16.62 12.96
N ARG A 207 17.56 16.58 12.20
CA ARG A 207 17.63 17.27 10.90
C ARG A 207 16.64 16.64 9.92
N PRO A 208 16.03 17.41 8.98
CA PRO A 208 15.07 16.87 8.01
C PRO A 208 15.58 15.65 7.24
N GLY A 209 16.87 15.62 6.86
CA GLY A 209 17.49 14.47 6.19
C GLY A 209 17.43 13.18 7.00
N HIS A 210 17.55 13.24 8.34
CA HIS A 210 17.52 12.06 9.20
C HIS A 210 16.15 11.37 9.14
N TYR A 211 15.05 12.12 9.09
CA TYR A 211 13.71 11.53 8.94
C TYR A 211 13.51 10.83 7.59
N LEU A 212 14.15 11.35 6.53
CA LEU A 212 14.16 10.69 5.22
C LEU A 212 14.98 9.39 5.25
N PHE A 213 16.11 9.37 5.95
CA PHE A 213 16.86 8.14 6.19
C PHE A 213 16.05 7.14 7.00
N LEU A 214 15.40 7.59 8.09
CA LEU A 214 14.58 6.73 8.95
C LEU A 214 13.47 6.04 8.14
N ILE A 215 12.73 6.75 7.29
CA ILE A 215 11.66 6.11 6.51
C ILE A 215 12.20 5.05 5.52
N VAL A 216 13.37 5.29 4.92
CA VAL A 216 14.02 4.33 4.02
C VAL A 216 14.53 3.11 4.79
N PHE A 217 15.29 3.34 5.85
CA PHE A 217 15.84 2.26 6.67
C PHE A 217 14.72 1.40 7.26
N LEU A 218 13.72 2.04 7.87
CA LEU A 218 12.58 1.34 8.47
C LEU A 218 11.71 0.63 7.46
N GLY A 219 11.55 1.18 6.26
CA GLY A 219 10.82 0.47 5.20
C GLY A 219 11.49 -0.87 4.85
N PHE A 220 12.82 -0.92 4.74
CA PHE A 220 13.53 -2.18 4.54
C PHE A 220 13.44 -3.12 5.75
N VAL A 221 13.63 -2.60 6.97
CA VAL A 221 13.54 -3.42 8.20
C VAL A 221 12.15 -4.02 8.37
N VAL A 222 11.09 -3.27 8.08
CA VAL A 222 9.71 -3.77 8.18
C VAL A 222 9.46 -4.85 7.13
N ILE A 223 9.92 -4.66 5.89
CA ILE A 223 9.81 -5.68 4.84
C ILE A 223 10.56 -6.95 5.26
N LEU A 224 11.83 -6.82 5.66
CA LEU A 224 12.66 -7.94 6.09
C LEU A 224 12.05 -8.65 7.30
N GLY A 225 11.60 -7.89 8.29
CA GLY A 225 10.97 -8.43 9.50
C GLY A 225 9.67 -9.18 9.20
N HIS A 226 8.86 -8.73 8.23
CA HIS A 226 7.68 -9.47 7.80
C HIS A 226 8.06 -10.80 7.12
N PHE A 227 9.07 -10.79 6.24
CA PHE A 227 9.56 -12.02 5.60
C PHE A 227 10.18 -13.00 6.61
N ALA A 228 10.96 -12.50 7.56
CA ALA A 228 11.59 -13.27 8.62
C ALA A 228 10.66 -13.58 9.80
N ARG A 229 9.40 -13.11 9.77
CA ARG A 229 8.39 -13.26 10.83
C ARG A 229 8.87 -12.76 12.20
N ILE A 230 9.62 -11.67 12.24
CA ILE A 230 10.15 -11.04 13.45
C ILE A 230 9.09 -10.06 13.98
N PRO A 231 8.42 -10.34 15.12
CA PRO A 231 7.50 -9.40 15.74
C PRO A 231 8.26 -8.15 16.23
N GLY A 232 7.66 -6.98 16.09
CA GLY A 232 8.28 -5.73 16.57
C GLY A 232 9.47 -5.24 15.75
N SER A 233 9.66 -5.75 14.52
CA SER A 233 10.74 -5.31 13.61
C SER A 233 10.79 -3.79 13.42
N PHE A 234 9.63 -3.13 13.36
CA PHE A 234 9.54 -1.67 13.32
C PHE A 234 10.17 -1.00 14.55
N ILE A 235 9.88 -1.49 15.76
CA ILE A 235 10.39 -0.91 17.01
C ILE A 235 11.90 -1.11 17.10
N ILE A 236 12.36 -2.35 16.85
CA ILE A 236 13.79 -2.70 16.86
C ILE A 236 14.56 -1.83 15.86
N GLY A 237 14.04 -1.74 14.62
CA GLY A 237 14.66 -0.90 13.59
C GLY A 237 14.67 0.58 13.93
N ALA A 238 13.59 1.09 14.54
CA ALA A 238 13.45 2.50 14.90
C ALA A 238 14.43 2.89 16.01
N VAL A 239 14.52 2.08 17.07
CA VAL A 239 15.47 2.29 18.16
C VAL A 239 16.90 2.27 17.63
N PHE A 240 17.26 1.27 16.83
CA PHE A 240 18.59 1.17 16.21
C PHE A 240 18.92 2.41 15.36
N ALA A 241 18.02 2.77 14.43
CA ALA A 241 18.29 3.86 13.49
C ALA A 241 18.29 5.24 14.16
N LEU A 242 17.48 5.46 15.19
CA LEU A 242 17.52 6.68 16.00
C LEU A 242 18.81 6.76 16.83
N GLY A 243 19.30 5.62 17.34
CA GLY A 243 20.59 5.52 18.04
C GLY A 243 21.78 5.93 17.16
N LEU A 244 21.74 5.65 15.84
CA LEU A 244 22.76 6.13 14.89
C LEU A 244 22.86 7.67 14.85
N PHE A 245 21.80 8.38 15.25
CA PHE A 245 21.76 9.84 15.31
C PHE A 245 21.92 10.41 16.72
N GLY A 246 22.34 9.58 17.68
CA GLY A 246 22.60 9.99 19.06
C GLY A 246 21.35 10.16 19.92
N VAL A 247 20.21 9.63 19.50
CA VAL A 247 19.00 9.61 20.34
C VAL A 247 19.16 8.49 21.37
N ALA A 248 18.98 8.83 22.66
CA ALA A 248 19.00 7.85 23.74
C ALA A 248 17.91 6.77 23.58
N GLU A 249 18.12 5.61 24.19
CA GLU A 249 17.25 4.44 24.01
C GLU A 249 15.81 4.71 24.49
N GLU A 250 15.64 5.36 25.64
CA GLU A 250 14.32 5.64 26.20
C GLU A 250 13.45 6.54 25.29
N PRO A 251 13.92 7.72 24.82
CA PRO A 251 13.14 8.53 23.89
C PRO A 251 12.98 7.85 22.53
N ALA A 252 13.96 7.09 22.04
CA ALA A 252 13.82 6.37 20.78
C ALA A 252 12.72 5.30 20.82
N LEU A 253 12.67 4.53 21.91
CA LEU A 253 11.62 3.55 22.16
C LEU A 253 10.25 4.24 22.28
N ALA A 254 10.17 5.33 23.04
CA ALA A 254 8.93 6.08 23.19
C ALA A 254 8.43 6.64 21.85
N MET A 255 9.31 7.20 21.02
CA MET A 255 8.97 7.65 19.66
C MET A 255 8.40 6.53 18.81
N ALA A 256 9.06 5.36 18.79
CA ALA A 256 8.62 4.19 18.02
C ALA A 256 7.25 3.69 18.50
N LEU A 257 7.05 3.56 19.81
CA LEU A 257 5.78 3.12 20.39
C LEU A 257 4.65 4.11 20.12
N ILE A 258 4.89 5.42 20.22
CA ILE A 258 3.89 6.44 19.89
C ILE A 258 3.46 6.31 18.43
N VAL A 259 4.39 6.18 17.49
CA VAL A 259 4.06 6.02 16.06
C VAL A 259 3.30 4.72 15.80
N GLN A 260 3.75 3.61 16.40
CA GLN A 260 3.12 2.31 16.25
C GLN A 260 1.69 2.30 16.81
N ALA A 261 1.49 2.82 18.01
CA ALA A 261 0.19 2.90 18.67
C ALA A 261 -0.74 3.86 17.93
N ALA A 262 -0.27 5.06 17.57
CA ALA A 262 -1.05 6.02 16.81
C ALA A 262 -1.50 5.46 15.45
N SER A 263 -0.61 4.76 14.75
CA SER A 263 -0.95 4.12 13.47
C SER A 263 -1.98 3.02 13.64
N LEU A 264 -1.79 2.14 14.62
CA LEU A 264 -2.70 1.04 14.91
C LEU A 264 -4.09 1.55 15.29
N LEU A 265 -4.17 2.50 16.23
CA LEU A 265 -5.43 3.07 16.70
C LEU A 265 -6.15 3.84 15.60
N THR A 266 -5.43 4.60 14.78
CA THR A 266 -6.02 5.35 13.66
C THR A 266 -6.64 4.39 12.64
N VAL A 267 -5.90 3.35 12.25
CA VAL A 267 -6.40 2.32 11.33
C VAL A 267 -7.59 1.57 11.93
N ALA A 268 -7.51 1.19 13.21
CA ALA A 268 -8.58 0.46 13.87
C ALA A 268 -9.87 1.28 13.95
N ALA A 269 -9.78 2.54 14.42
CA ALA A 269 -10.93 3.43 14.57
C ALA A 269 -11.56 3.76 13.20
N LEU A 270 -10.77 4.22 12.23
CA LEU A 270 -11.29 4.62 10.93
C LEU A 270 -11.72 3.42 10.08
N GLY A 271 -11.04 2.28 10.22
CA GLY A 271 -11.41 1.03 9.57
C GLY A 271 -12.71 0.46 10.09
N ALA A 272 -12.91 0.46 11.41
CA ALA A 272 -14.17 0.02 12.02
C ALA A 272 -15.33 0.93 11.62
N LEU A 273 -15.11 2.26 11.66
CA LEU A 273 -16.09 3.24 11.20
C LEU A 273 -16.47 3.03 9.73
N ALA A 274 -15.48 2.75 8.87
CA ALA A 274 -15.71 2.48 7.45
C ALA A 274 -16.50 1.19 7.22
N LEU A 275 -16.15 0.09 7.91
CA LEU A 275 -16.88 -1.17 7.83
C LEU A 275 -18.32 -1.03 8.32
N TRP A 276 -18.53 -0.33 9.43
CA TRP A 276 -19.88 -0.07 9.96
C TRP A 276 -20.73 0.71 8.96
N ARG A 277 -20.21 1.83 8.42
CA ARG A 277 -20.93 2.63 7.40
C ARG A 277 -21.25 1.82 6.14
N GLN A 278 -20.34 0.95 5.71
CA GLN A 278 -20.58 0.10 4.55
C GLN A 278 -21.58 -1.02 4.85
N GLY A 279 -21.56 -1.59 6.06
CA GLY A 279 -22.53 -2.58 6.52
C GLY A 279 -23.96 -2.02 6.56
N VAL A 280 -24.13 -0.80 7.07
CA VAL A 280 -25.42 -0.09 7.06
C VAL A 280 -25.90 0.15 5.62
N ALA A 281 -25.05 0.71 4.76
CA ALA A 281 -25.41 0.95 3.36
C ALA A 281 -25.78 -0.35 2.59
N LEU A 282 -25.16 -1.48 2.94
CA LEU A 282 -25.48 -2.79 2.38
C LEU A 282 -26.85 -3.31 2.84
N ALA A 283 -27.22 -3.06 4.09
CA ALA A 283 -28.54 -3.40 4.61
C ALA A 283 -29.64 -2.61 3.89
N ASP A 284 -29.41 -1.31 3.68
CA ASP A 284 -30.36 -0.41 3.01
C ASP A 284 -30.60 -0.81 1.55
N LEU A 285 -29.53 -1.17 0.82
CA LEU A 285 -29.65 -1.64 -0.57
C LEU A 285 -30.40 -2.98 -0.68
N ARG A 286 -30.21 -3.89 0.28
CA ARG A 286 -30.96 -5.16 0.32
C ARG A 286 -32.43 -4.91 0.60
N ALA A 287 -32.75 -4.01 1.53
CA ALA A 287 -34.12 -3.64 1.84
C ALA A 287 -34.81 -2.99 0.63
N ALA A 288 -34.13 -2.07 -0.06
CA ALA A 288 -34.65 -1.42 -1.28
C ALA A 288 -34.84 -2.40 -2.45
N GLY A 289 -33.94 -3.38 -2.61
CA GLY A 289 -34.08 -4.44 -3.61
C GLY A 289 -35.26 -5.37 -3.34
N ALA A 290 -35.48 -5.74 -2.07
CA ALA A 290 -36.62 -6.58 -1.66
C ALA A 290 -37.97 -5.88 -1.86
N GLN A 291 -38.04 -4.57 -1.63
CA GLN A 291 -39.26 -3.79 -1.88
C GLN A 291 -39.60 -3.69 -3.38
N ARG A 292 -38.61 -3.56 -4.25
CA ARG A 292 -38.85 -3.54 -5.71
C ARG A 292 -39.29 -4.88 -6.28
N ALA A 293 -38.87 -5.99 -5.66
CA ALA A 293 -39.28 -7.33 -6.06
C ALA A 293 -40.68 -7.72 -5.58
N THR A 294 -41.27 -6.96 -4.65
CA THR A 294 -42.63 -7.18 -4.13
C THR A 294 -43.66 -6.22 -4.72
N SER A 295 -43.21 -5.16 -5.41
CA SER A 295 -44.06 -4.16 -6.06
C SER A 295 -44.19 -4.32 -7.58
N GLY A 296 -43.67 -5.41 -8.17
CA GLY A 296 -43.77 -5.74 -9.59
C GLY A 296 -44.16 -7.18 -9.77
#